data_AF-A0A2V8P7Q2-F1
#
_entry.id   AF-A0A2V8P7Q2-F1
#
_cell.length_a   1.000
_cell.length_b   1.000
_cell.length_c   1.000
_cell.angle_alpha   90.00
_cell.angle_beta   90.00
_cell.angle_gamma   90.00
#
_symmetry.space_group_name_H-M   'P 1'
#
loop_
_entity.id
_entity.type
_entity.pdbx_description
1 polymer ?
#
loop_
_entity_poly.entity_id
_entity_poly.type
_entity_poly.pdbx_seq_one_letter_code
_entity_poly.pdbx_strand_id
1 'polypeptide(L)'
;MSKQPLIDQLDIAISQIVADPGVQIASADAAVLDLLGVARDLRKLPRPDFKARLKAELERKASMSTKMTTKTVLYRPGFRTVTPYLLPPNEGFIDFLKNVFGAVETERTDTSPTSFHAEVQIGDSMLMMGVGSGRSMPVNLQVYVPNVDEIYERALAAGSTSLLAISENYGDRFGVVEDPAGNQWVIATHLGAHYIPENLHTITGWFHPKGAPQFIDFLKRAFSAEELERYDLPDGGVKHAKIRIGDSVVALSEPHDDWKPMPMMVYLYVPNVDELYQQALRAGAKSLSEPKDQVYGDRSAGIQDEWGNMWYMATPLGGPSESTVR
;
A
#
# COMPACT_ATOMS: atom_id res chain seq x y z
N MET A 1 31.11 -9.33 -59.73
CA MET A 1 30.43 -9.95 -58.58
C MET A 1 30.05 -8.83 -57.63
N SER A 2 28.76 -8.61 -57.35
CA SER A 2 28.36 -7.59 -56.37
C SER A 2 28.73 -8.09 -54.97
N LYS A 3 29.38 -7.25 -54.17
CA LYS A 3 29.59 -7.54 -52.74
C LYS A 3 28.23 -7.67 -52.07
N GLN A 4 28.05 -8.71 -51.26
CA GLN A 4 26.84 -8.92 -50.47
C GLN A 4 26.63 -7.73 -49.51
N PRO A 5 25.40 -7.22 -49.32
CA PRO A 5 25.11 -6.14 -48.38
C PRO A 5 25.62 -6.42 -46.96
N LEU A 6 26.09 -5.38 -46.27
CA LEU A 6 26.68 -5.51 -44.92
C LEU A 6 25.68 -6.05 -43.88
N ILE A 7 24.39 -5.74 -44.03
CA ILE A 7 23.34 -6.22 -43.13
C ILE A 7 23.16 -7.74 -43.24
N ASP A 8 23.19 -8.28 -44.46
CA ASP A 8 23.07 -9.73 -44.67
C ASP A 8 24.30 -10.48 -44.13
N GLN A 9 25.49 -9.87 -44.23
CA GLN A 9 26.71 -10.42 -43.64
C GLN A 9 26.63 -10.44 -42.10
N LEU A 10 26.08 -9.39 -41.50
CA LEU A 10 25.87 -9.29 -40.05
C LEU A 10 24.85 -10.33 -39.56
N ASP A 11 23.72 -10.50 -40.25
CA ASP A 11 22.67 -11.44 -39.86
C ASP A 11 23.14 -12.90 -39.94
N ILE A 12 23.90 -13.25 -40.99
CA ILE A 12 24.54 -14.57 -41.12
C ILE A 12 25.52 -14.79 -39.95
N ALA A 13 26.32 -13.77 -39.64
CA ALA A 13 27.34 -13.86 -38.60
C ALA A 13 26.74 -13.98 -37.19
N ILE A 14 25.68 -13.22 -36.89
CA ILE A 14 24.93 -13.34 -35.62
C ILE A 14 24.32 -14.74 -35.49
N SER A 15 23.72 -15.26 -36.57
CA SER A 15 23.12 -16.60 -36.57
C SER A 15 24.16 -17.70 -36.27
N GLN A 16 25.37 -17.56 -36.81
CA GLN A 16 26.49 -18.47 -36.51
C GLN A 16 26.95 -18.36 -35.05
N ILE A 17 27.11 -17.15 -34.51
CA ILE A 17 27.49 -16.94 -33.10
C ILE A 17 26.44 -17.53 -32.14
N VAL A 18 25.15 -17.43 -32.46
CA VAL A 18 24.09 -18.02 -31.64
C VAL A 18 24.18 -19.55 -31.64
N ALA A 19 24.40 -20.16 -32.81
CA ALA A 19 24.49 -21.61 -32.97
C ALA A 19 25.76 -22.21 -32.34
N ASP A 20 26.91 -21.55 -32.48
CA ASP A 20 28.19 -21.99 -31.89
C ASP A 20 28.96 -20.80 -31.26
N PRO A 21 29.00 -20.69 -29.92
CA PRO A 21 29.71 -19.61 -29.22
C PRO A 21 31.22 -19.52 -29.53
N GLY A 22 31.84 -20.61 -29.98
CA GLY A 22 33.27 -20.68 -30.29
C GLY A 22 33.61 -20.34 -31.74
N VAL A 23 32.61 -20.09 -32.59
CA VAL A 23 32.84 -19.94 -34.02
C VAL A 23 33.68 -18.70 -34.35
N GLN A 24 34.78 -18.94 -35.06
CA GLN A 24 35.59 -17.87 -35.65
C GLN A 24 34.99 -17.49 -37.00
N ILE A 25 34.43 -16.28 -37.09
CA ILE A 25 33.88 -15.76 -38.33
C ILE A 25 35.02 -15.14 -39.14
N ALA A 26 35.52 -15.90 -40.11
CA ALA A 26 36.54 -15.46 -41.03
C ALA A 26 35.91 -14.62 -42.15
N SER A 27 36.54 -13.49 -42.49
CA SER A 27 36.14 -12.58 -43.59
C SER A 27 34.82 -11.84 -43.35
N ALA A 28 34.84 -10.89 -42.42
CA ALA A 28 33.80 -9.86 -42.30
C ALA A 28 34.43 -8.46 -42.39
N ASP A 29 33.66 -7.49 -42.88
CA ASP A 29 34.01 -6.07 -42.87
C ASP A 29 34.31 -5.59 -41.44
N ALA A 30 35.21 -4.61 -41.27
CA ALA A 30 35.61 -4.10 -39.96
C ALA A 30 34.41 -3.60 -39.13
N ALA A 31 33.42 -2.97 -39.76
CA ALA A 31 32.20 -2.52 -39.09
C ALA A 31 31.33 -3.69 -38.58
N VAL A 32 31.38 -4.84 -39.25
CA VAL A 32 30.68 -6.06 -38.82
C VAL A 32 31.41 -6.70 -37.64
N LEU A 33 32.75 -6.68 -37.61
CA LEU A 33 33.53 -7.23 -36.50
C LEU A 33 33.27 -6.52 -35.16
N ASP A 34 33.12 -5.20 -35.16
CA ASP A 34 32.78 -4.42 -33.96
C ASP A 34 31.40 -4.81 -33.40
N LEU A 35 30.40 -4.94 -34.27
CA LEU A 35 29.04 -5.36 -33.88
C LEU A 35 28.98 -6.79 -33.36
N LEU A 36 29.83 -7.69 -33.87
CA LEU A 36 29.94 -9.06 -33.36
C LEU A 36 30.56 -9.12 -31.95
N GLY A 37 31.38 -8.13 -31.57
CA GLY A 37 31.85 -7.96 -30.19
C GLY A 37 30.68 -7.70 -29.24
N VAL A 38 29.79 -6.75 -29.60
CA VAL A 38 28.57 -6.43 -28.84
C VAL A 38 27.64 -7.64 -28.76
N ALA A 39 27.45 -8.37 -29.85
CA ALA A 39 26.61 -9.58 -29.87
C ALA A 39 27.11 -10.67 -28.90
N ARG A 40 28.43 -10.84 -28.76
CA ARG A 40 29.04 -11.78 -27.80
C ARG A 40 28.82 -11.36 -26.35
N ASP A 41 28.86 -10.06 -26.06
CA ASP A 41 28.62 -9.53 -24.72
C ASP A 41 27.14 -9.64 -24.32
N LEU A 42 26.23 -9.34 -25.25
CA LEU A 42 24.78 -9.45 -25.03
C LEU A 42 24.32 -10.90 -24.77
N ARG A 43 25.00 -11.91 -25.34
CA ARG A 43 24.69 -13.33 -25.08
C ARG A 43 24.81 -13.71 -23.60
N LYS A 44 25.66 -13.00 -22.85
CA LYS A 44 25.83 -13.24 -21.41
C LYS A 44 24.67 -12.66 -20.60
N LEU A 45 23.64 -12.09 -21.21
CA LEU A 45 22.47 -11.58 -20.52
C LEU A 45 21.34 -12.62 -20.37
N PRO A 46 20.71 -12.72 -19.19
CA PRO A 46 21.10 -12.03 -17.97
C PRO A 46 22.40 -12.63 -17.39
N ARG A 47 23.27 -11.75 -16.88
CA ARG A 47 24.63 -12.09 -16.38
C ARG A 47 24.58 -13.27 -15.40
N PRO A 48 25.59 -14.15 -15.38
CA PRO A 48 25.68 -15.23 -14.39
C PRO A 48 25.46 -14.73 -12.95
N ASP A 49 26.02 -13.58 -12.60
CA ASP A 49 25.85 -12.96 -11.27
C ASP A 49 24.41 -12.53 -11.00
N PHE A 50 23.68 -12.06 -12.02
CA PHE A 50 22.26 -11.74 -11.90
C PHE A 50 21.44 -13.01 -11.65
N LYS A 51 21.71 -14.09 -12.39
CA LYS A 51 21.02 -15.38 -12.19
C LYS A 51 21.31 -15.94 -10.80
N ALA A 52 22.56 -15.86 -10.33
CA ALA A 52 22.95 -16.31 -9.00
C ALA A 52 22.26 -15.49 -7.90
N ARG A 53 22.23 -14.16 -8.03
CA ARG A 53 21.52 -13.28 -7.09
C ARG A 53 20.01 -13.55 -7.07
N LEU A 54 19.39 -13.65 -8.23
CA LEU A 54 17.96 -13.95 -8.37
C LEU A 54 17.62 -15.32 -7.75
N LYS A 55 18.45 -16.34 -7.99
CA LYS A 55 18.29 -17.67 -7.39
C LYS A 55 18.37 -17.63 -5.86
N ALA A 56 19.39 -16.97 -5.31
CA ALA A 56 19.52 -16.82 -3.86
C ALA A 56 18.34 -16.06 -3.23
N GLU A 57 17.82 -15.06 -3.93
CA GLU A 57 16.65 -14.28 -3.49
C GLU A 57 15.35 -15.11 -3.53
N LEU A 58 15.15 -15.90 -4.58
CA LEU A 58 14.02 -16.82 -4.70
C LEU A 58 14.09 -17.96 -3.67
N GLU A 59 15.27 -18.54 -3.43
CA GLU A 59 15.49 -19.57 -2.41
C GLU A 59 15.25 -19.03 -1.00
N ARG A 60 15.69 -17.79 -0.71
CA ARG A 60 15.38 -17.09 0.55
C ARG A 60 13.88 -16.88 0.71
N LYS A 61 13.18 -16.42 -0.33
CA LYS A 61 11.71 -16.24 -0.31
C LYS A 61 10.97 -17.57 -0.09
N ALA A 62 11.38 -18.64 -0.76
CA ALA A 62 10.81 -19.98 -0.59
C ALA A 62 11.04 -20.53 0.83
N SER A 63 12.25 -20.34 1.39
CA SER A 63 12.56 -20.75 2.76
C SER A 63 11.81 -19.95 3.83
N MET A 64 11.55 -18.66 3.59
CA MET A 64 10.72 -17.83 4.49
C MET A 64 9.24 -18.21 4.42
N SER A 65 8.72 -18.50 3.23
CA SER A 65 7.34 -18.96 3.02
C SER A 65 7.06 -20.31 3.73
N THR A 66 8.06 -21.18 3.84
CA THR A 66 7.91 -22.50 4.49
C THR A 66 7.94 -22.43 6.03
N LYS A 67 8.47 -21.34 6.63
CA LYS A 67 8.53 -21.16 8.09
C LYS A 67 7.35 -20.39 8.68
N MET A 68 6.49 -19.78 7.87
CA MET A 68 5.24 -19.19 8.33
C MET A 68 4.14 -20.25 8.29
N THR A 69 3.94 -20.97 9.40
CA THR A 69 2.59 -21.45 9.74
C THR A 69 1.76 -20.21 10.05
N THR A 70 1.23 -19.55 9.03
CA THR A 70 0.32 -18.42 9.18
C THR A 70 -0.94 -18.97 9.82
N LYS A 71 -1.12 -18.71 11.12
CA LYS A 71 -2.44 -18.81 11.72
C LYS A 71 -3.29 -17.79 10.97
N THR A 72 -4.18 -18.24 10.08
CA THR A 72 -5.03 -17.35 9.28
C THR A 72 -5.83 -16.48 10.24
N VAL A 73 -5.63 -15.17 10.16
CA VAL A 73 -6.51 -14.22 10.86
C VAL A 73 -7.87 -14.33 10.17
N LEU A 74 -8.88 -14.75 10.93
CA LEU A 74 -10.27 -14.61 10.49
C LEU A 74 -10.64 -13.14 10.65
N TYR A 75 -10.45 -12.36 9.59
CA TYR A 75 -10.98 -11.00 9.55
C TYR A 75 -12.50 -11.06 9.56
N ARG A 76 -13.13 -10.17 10.33
CA ARG A 76 -14.55 -9.88 10.16
C ARG A 76 -14.78 -9.45 8.70
N PRO A 77 -15.92 -9.79 8.07
CA PRO A 77 -16.22 -9.35 6.71
C PRO A 77 -15.97 -7.84 6.53
N GLY A 78 -15.27 -7.46 5.45
CA GLY A 78 -14.91 -6.07 5.14
C GLY A 78 -13.64 -5.55 5.83
N PHE A 79 -13.19 -6.17 6.93
CA PHE A 79 -11.95 -5.77 7.59
C PHE A 79 -10.72 -6.34 6.89
N ARG A 80 -9.62 -5.59 6.99
CA ARG A 80 -8.28 -5.94 6.51
C ARG A 80 -7.28 -5.84 7.65
N THR A 81 -6.05 -6.30 7.41
CA THR A 81 -4.95 -6.12 8.38
C THR A 81 -4.79 -4.67 8.77
N VAL A 82 -4.88 -3.72 7.83
CA VAL A 82 -4.80 -2.28 8.09
C VAL A 82 -6.17 -1.66 7.82
N THR A 83 -6.84 -1.22 8.87
CA THR A 83 -8.14 -0.55 8.80
C THR A 83 -8.00 0.89 9.32
N PRO A 84 -8.17 1.92 8.46
CA PRO A 84 -8.11 3.31 8.92
C PRO A 84 -9.20 3.61 9.96
N TYR A 85 -8.84 4.41 10.97
CA TYR A 85 -9.75 4.85 12.01
C TYR A 85 -9.88 6.38 11.99
N LEU A 86 -11.07 6.88 11.63
CA LEU A 86 -11.35 8.30 11.48
C LEU A 86 -12.03 8.86 12.73
N LEU A 87 -11.83 10.16 12.99
CA LEU A 87 -12.40 10.87 14.14
C LEU A 87 -13.23 12.08 13.68
N PRO A 88 -14.32 11.87 12.93
CA PRO A 88 -15.14 12.98 12.47
C PRO A 88 -15.88 13.65 13.64
N PRO A 89 -16.17 14.96 13.55
CA PRO A 89 -16.75 15.72 14.65
C PRO A 89 -18.21 15.37 14.94
N ASN A 90 -18.97 14.88 13.96
CA ASN A 90 -20.39 14.55 14.10
C ASN A 90 -20.84 13.51 13.05
N GLU A 91 -22.07 13.03 13.19
CA GLU A 91 -22.64 11.95 12.35
C GLU A 91 -22.81 12.32 10.87
N GLY A 92 -22.92 13.61 10.54
CA GLY A 92 -23.09 14.07 9.15
C GLY A 92 -21.93 13.66 8.23
N PHE A 93 -20.77 13.29 8.80
CA PHE A 93 -19.68 12.71 8.03
C PHE A 93 -20.01 11.32 7.46
N ILE A 94 -20.81 10.51 8.15
CA ILE A 94 -21.25 9.21 7.61
C ILE A 94 -22.20 9.44 6.44
N ASP A 95 -23.07 10.44 6.51
CA ASP A 95 -23.96 10.81 5.40
C ASP A 95 -23.16 11.33 4.20
N PHE A 96 -22.08 12.08 4.44
CA PHE A 96 -21.13 12.46 3.39
C PHE A 96 -20.54 11.22 2.70
N LEU A 97 -20.08 10.21 3.45
CA LEU A 97 -19.52 8.99 2.87
C LEU A 97 -20.56 8.15 2.11
N LYS A 98 -21.78 8.06 2.63
CA LYS A 98 -22.92 7.41 1.94
C LYS A 98 -23.21 8.10 0.61
N ASN A 99 -23.29 9.43 0.61
CA ASN A 99 -23.55 10.22 -0.59
C ASN A 99 -22.41 10.12 -1.61
N VAL A 100 -21.18 10.41 -1.18
CA VAL A 100 -20.02 10.52 -2.08
C VAL A 100 -19.57 9.16 -2.59
N PHE A 101 -19.34 8.20 -1.68
CA PHE A 101 -18.68 6.93 -1.99
C PHE A 101 -19.64 5.73 -2.03
N GLY A 102 -20.93 5.94 -1.80
CA GLY A 102 -21.89 4.83 -1.70
C GLY A 102 -21.61 3.94 -0.47
N ALA A 103 -21.07 4.54 0.59
CA ALA A 103 -20.71 3.81 1.79
C ALA A 103 -21.92 3.16 2.48
N VAL A 104 -21.69 2.05 3.18
CA VAL A 104 -22.71 1.35 3.96
C VAL A 104 -22.28 1.33 5.42
N GLU A 105 -23.11 1.87 6.30
CA GLU A 105 -22.93 1.74 7.75
C GLU A 105 -23.37 0.33 8.18
N THR A 106 -22.44 -0.41 8.77
CA THR A 106 -22.61 -1.84 9.11
C THR A 106 -22.74 -2.09 10.61
N GLU A 107 -22.14 -1.21 11.42
CA GLU A 107 -22.24 -1.26 12.87
C GLU A 107 -22.28 0.15 13.46
N ARG A 108 -23.03 0.32 14.54
CA ARG A 108 -23.04 1.51 15.39
C ARG A 108 -23.15 1.10 16.85
N THR A 109 -22.29 1.69 17.69
CA THR A 109 -22.36 1.56 19.15
C THR A 109 -22.26 2.93 19.81
N ASP A 110 -23.38 3.40 20.38
CA ASP A 110 -23.43 4.70 21.05
C ASP A 110 -22.63 4.70 22.35
N THR A 111 -21.85 5.77 22.55
CA THR A 111 -21.07 6.01 23.79
C THR A 111 -21.60 7.21 24.57
N SER A 112 -22.27 8.15 23.88
CA SER A 112 -22.99 9.28 24.45
C SER A 112 -24.08 9.75 23.47
N PRO A 113 -24.95 10.70 23.82
CA PRO A 113 -25.93 11.27 22.88
C PRO A 113 -25.32 11.90 21.61
N THR A 114 -24.04 12.24 21.61
CA THR A 114 -23.35 12.91 20.48
C THR A 114 -22.11 12.16 20.00
N SER A 115 -21.82 10.98 20.57
CA SER A 115 -20.58 10.24 20.30
C SER A 115 -20.86 8.76 20.18
N PHE A 116 -20.27 8.12 19.18
CA PHE A 116 -20.46 6.70 18.93
C PHE A 116 -19.29 6.11 18.15
N HIS A 117 -19.15 4.79 18.27
CA HIS A 117 -18.33 4.01 17.36
C HIS A 117 -19.17 3.60 16.14
N ALA A 118 -18.60 3.68 14.95
CA ALA A 118 -19.23 3.23 13.72
C ALA A 118 -18.25 2.45 12.84
N GLU A 119 -18.78 1.47 12.11
CA GLU A 119 -18.09 0.72 11.08
C GLU A 119 -18.77 0.99 9.73
N VAL A 120 -18.03 1.57 8.80
CA VAL A 120 -18.56 2.06 7.52
C VAL A 120 -17.76 1.44 6.38
N GLN A 121 -18.44 0.66 5.55
CA GLN A 121 -17.85 -0.07 4.43
C GLN A 121 -17.92 0.75 3.13
N ILE A 122 -16.82 0.77 2.38
CA ILE A 122 -16.75 1.28 1.00
C ILE A 122 -16.10 0.20 0.15
N GLY A 123 -16.84 -0.32 -0.84
CA GLY A 123 -16.40 -1.47 -1.63
C GLY A 123 -16.06 -2.66 -0.74
N ASP A 124 -14.83 -3.12 -0.80
CA ASP A 124 -14.32 -4.28 -0.05
C ASP A 124 -13.53 -3.90 1.21
N SER A 125 -13.56 -2.63 1.61
CA SER A 125 -12.77 -2.07 2.70
C SER A 125 -13.66 -1.47 3.79
N MET A 126 -13.37 -1.80 5.05
CA MET A 126 -13.99 -1.18 6.22
C MET A 126 -13.23 0.08 6.65
N LEU A 127 -13.95 1.07 7.16
CA LEU A 127 -13.45 2.18 7.94
C LEU A 127 -14.03 2.10 9.35
N MET A 128 -13.19 2.31 10.36
CA MET A 128 -13.65 2.52 11.73
C MET A 128 -13.77 4.00 12.03
N MET A 129 -14.76 4.38 12.85
CA MET A 129 -14.98 5.78 13.20
C MET A 129 -15.27 5.94 14.68
N GLY A 130 -14.70 6.98 15.27
CA GLY A 130 -14.98 7.45 16.62
C GLY A 130 -15.62 8.83 16.50
N VAL A 131 -16.91 8.84 16.20
CA VAL A 131 -17.65 10.05 15.90
C VAL A 131 -17.85 10.86 17.18
N GLY A 132 -17.64 12.17 17.10
CA GLY A 132 -17.89 13.07 18.24
C GLY A 132 -16.95 12.84 19.42
N SER A 133 -15.73 12.35 19.17
CA SER A 133 -14.73 12.09 20.21
C SER A 133 -14.15 13.36 20.87
N GLY A 134 -14.40 14.53 20.28
CA GLY A 134 -13.78 15.79 20.69
C GLY A 134 -12.32 15.94 20.25
N ARG A 135 -11.74 14.93 19.58
CA ARG A 135 -10.41 14.94 19.00
C ARG A 135 -10.51 15.02 17.48
N SER A 136 -9.73 15.92 16.87
CA SER A 136 -9.56 15.98 15.42
C SER A 136 -8.19 15.42 15.03
N MET A 137 -8.19 14.49 14.07
CA MET A 137 -7.00 13.84 13.53
C MET A 137 -7.29 13.45 12.07
N PRO A 138 -7.30 14.43 11.14
CA PRO A 138 -7.58 14.16 9.74
C PRO A 138 -6.57 13.17 9.16
N VAL A 139 -7.02 12.40 8.16
CA VAL A 139 -6.21 11.35 7.54
C VAL A 139 -6.08 11.57 6.04
N ASN A 140 -5.06 10.94 5.42
CA ASN A 140 -4.94 10.86 3.97
C ASN A 140 -5.19 9.41 3.51
N LEU A 141 -6.17 9.25 2.62
CA LEU A 141 -6.61 7.96 2.11
C LEU A 141 -6.64 7.98 0.59
N GLN A 142 -6.24 6.88 -0.02
CA GLN A 142 -6.55 6.60 -1.41
C GLN A 142 -7.77 5.69 -1.49
N VAL A 143 -8.72 6.06 -2.35
CA VAL A 143 -9.93 5.28 -2.64
C VAL A 143 -10.02 5.00 -4.14
N TYR A 144 -10.08 3.72 -4.50
CA TYR A 144 -10.32 3.31 -5.87
C TYR A 144 -11.81 3.18 -6.16
N VAL A 145 -12.25 3.84 -7.23
CA VAL A 145 -13.64 3.85 -7.69
C VAL A 145 -13.72 3.54 -9.18
N PRO A 146 -14.85 2.97 -9.66
CA PRO A 146 -15.02 2.68 -11.08
C PRO A 146 -14.98 3.92 -11.97
N ASN A 147 -15.42 5.07 -11.45
CA ASN A 147 -15.50 6.34 -12.18
C ASN A 147 -15.05 7.50 -11.30
N VAL A 148 -13.77 7.87 -11.41
CA VAL A 148 -13.17 8.95 -10.63
C VAL A 148 -13.81 10.30 -10.88
N ASP A 149 -14.12 10.66 -12.14
CA ASP A 149 -14.68 11.98 -12.48
C ASP A 149 -16.03 12.21 -11.78
N GLU A 150 -16.90 11.20 -11.79
CA GLU A 150 -18.20 11.29 -11.13
C GLU A 150 -18.07 11.44 -9.61
N ILE A 151 -17.22 10.63 -8.98
CA ILE A 151 -17.06 10.65 -7.51
C ILE A 151 -16.36 11.93 -7.07
N TYR A 152 -15.41 12.42 -7.85
CA TYR A 152 -14.74 13.69 -7.60
C TYR A 152 -15.72 14.87 -7.64
N GLU A 153 -16.53 14.99 -8.70
CA GLU A 153 -17.56 16.03 -8.79
C GLU A 153 -18.60 15.90 -7.67
N ARG A 154 -18.98 14.67 -7.30
CA ARG A 154 -19.89 14.44 -6.18
C ARG A 154 -19.30 14.89 -4.85
N ALA A 155 -17.99 14.66 -4.63
CA ALA A 155 -17.29 15.13 -3.44
C ALA A 155 -17.28 16.66 -3.36
N LEU A 156 -17.03 17.34 -4.48
CA LEU A 156 -17.09 18.81 -4.56
C LEU A 156 -18.50 19.34 -4.29
N ALA A 157 -19.53 18.73 -4.89
CA ALA A 157 -20.93 19.09 -4.64
C ALA A 157 -21.35 18.86 -3.18
N ALA A 158 -20.70 17.92 -2.49
CA ALA A 158 -20.90 17.63 -1.07
C ALA A 158 -20.06 18.53 -0.13
N GLY A 159 -19.37 19.55 -0.67
CA GLY A 159 -18.64 20.55 0.11
C GLY A 159 -17.14 20.28 0.28
N SER A 160 -16.58 19.31 -0.45
CA SER A 160 -15.13 19.09 -0.46
C SER A 160 -14.41 20.17 -1.27
N THR A 161 -13.15 20.46 -0.91
CA THR A 161 -12.29 21.38 -1.65
C THR A 161 -11.33 20.59 -2.54
N SER A 162 -11.21 20.97 -3.82
CA SER A 162 -10.20 20.40 -4.72
C SER A 162 -8.79 20.80 -4.27
N LEU A 163 -7.96 19.81 -3.93
CA LEU A 163 -6.51 19.99 -3.71
C LEU A 163 -5.71 19.72 -4.99
N LEU A 164 -6.15 18.74 -5.77
CA LEU A 164 -5.56 18.40 -7.06
C LEU A 164 -6.67 18.07 -8.05
N ALA A 165 -6.67 18.76 -9.19
CA ALA A 165 -7.58 18.50 -10.30
C ALA A 165 -7.30 17.12 -10.93
N ILE A 166 -8.32 16.54 -11.54
CA ILE A 166 -8.21 15.24 -12.20
C ILE A 166 -7.11 15.27 -13.27
N SER A 167 -6.22 14.27 -13.20
CA SER A 167 -5.21 14.02 -14.22
C SER A 167 -4.94 12.52 -14.37
N GLU A 168 -4.22 12.15 -15.42
CA GLU A 168 -3.78 10.77 -15.66
C GLU A 168 -2.27 10.68 -15.53
N ASN A 169 -1.81 9.97 -14.51
CA ASN A 169 -0.39 9.75 -14.24
C ASN A 169 -0.20 8.44 -13.50
N TYR A 170 1.00 7.85 -13.62
CA TYR A 170 1.39 6.67 -12.84
C TYR A 170 0.46 5.44 -12.99
N GLY A 171 -0.28 5.34 -14.10
CA GLY A 171 -1.21 4.25 -14.37
C GLY A 171 -2.62 4.45 -13.80
N ASP A 172 -2.89 5.60 -13.16
CA ASP A 172 -4.21 5.93 -12.61
C ASP A 172 -4.74 7.23 -13.22
N ARG A 173 -6.05 7.32 -13.36
CA ARG A 173 -6.77 8.60 -13.45
C ARG A 173 -7.19 8.97 -12.03
N PHE A 174 -6.72 10.10 -11.52
CA PHE A 174 -6.99 10.48 -10.12
C PHE A 174 -7.05 11.99 -9.92
N GLY A 175 -7.72 12.37 -8.84
CA GLY A 175 -7.75 13.72 -8.29
C GLY A 175 -7.75 13.65 -6.77
N VAL A 176 -7.49 14.79 -6.12
CA VAL A 176 -7.48 14.84 -4.65
C VAL A 176 -8.38 15.93 -4.13
N VAL A 177 -9.20 15.59 -3.15
CA VAL A 177 -10.08 16.52 -2.44
C VAL A 177 -9.82 16.49 -0.94
N GLU A 178 -10.05 17.60 -0.27
CA GLU A 178 -10.17 17.70 1.18
C GLU A 178 -11.65 17.75 1.57
N ASP A 179 -12.10 16.83 2.41
CA ASP A 179 -13.48 16.79 2.88
C ASP A 179 -13.75 17.83 3.99
N PRO A 180 -15.02 18.09 4.36
CA PRO A 180 -15.36 19.06 5.40
C PRO A 180 -14.83 18.72 6.82
N ALA A 181 -14.39 17.49 7.07
CA ALA A 181 -13.74 17.08 8.32
C ALA A 181 -12.20 17.22 8.26
N GLY A 182 -11.66 17.64 7.12
CA GLY A 182 -10.23 17.86 6.87
C GLY A 182 -9.48 16.63 6.37
N ASN A 183 -10.15 15.50 6.10
CA ASN A 183 -9.45 14.33 5.53
C ASN A 183 -9.20 14.55 4.03
N GLN A 184 -8.08 14.02 3.56
CA GLN A 184 -7.68 14.10 2.17
C GLN A 184 -7.95 12.77 1.47
N TRP A 185 -8.62 12.83 0.32
CA TRP A 185 -9.04 11.66 -0.46
C TRP A 185 -8.41 11.69 -1.84
N VAL A 186 -7.43 10.83 -2.09
CA VAL A 186 -6.96 10.53 -3.44
C VAL A 186 -8.00 9.60 -4.08
N ILE A 187 -8.88 10.15 -4.90
CA ILE A 187 -9.92 9.41 -5.59
C ILE A 187 -9.34 8.96 -6.92
N ALA A 188 -9.29 7.65 -7.17
CA ALA A 188 -8.59 7.09 -8.32
C ALA A 188 -9.41 6.03 -9.06
N THR A 189 -9.19 5.94 -10.37
CA THR A 189 -9.58 4.81 -11.21
C THR A 189 -8.31 4.30 -11.86
N HIS A 190 -7.94 3.04 -11.60
CA HIS A 190 -6.80 2.43 -12.25
C HIS A 190 -7.08 2.19 -13.74
N LEU A 191 -6.11 2.52 -14.59
CA LEU A 191 -6.22 2.42 -16.05
C LEU A 191 -5.83 1.03 -16.59
N GLY A 192 -5.67 0.05 -15.71
CA GLY A 192 -5.42 -1.34 -16.06
C GLY A 192 -6.69 -2.13 -16.40
N ALA A 193 -6.60 -3.46 -16.33
CA ALA A 193 -7.73 -4.36 -16.62
C ALA A 193 -8.87 -4.24 -15.59
N HIS A 194 -8.54 -3.81 -14.37
CA HIS A 194 -9.47 -3.57 -13.27
C HIS A 194 -9.26 -2.16 -12.73
N TYR A 195 -10.33 -1.51 -12.26
CA TYR A 195 -10.25 -0.14 -11.72
C TYR A 195 -9.55 -0.06 -10.36
N ILE A 196 -9.29 -1.20 -9.72
CA ILE A 196 -8.41 -1.35 -8.56
C ILE A 196 -7.20 -2.18 -9.01
N PRO A 197 -5.95 -1.76 -8.74
CA PRO A 197 -4.77 -2.56 -9.04
C PRO A 197 -4.79 -3.92 -8.32
N GLU A 198 -4.17 -4.92 -8.94
CA GLU A 198 -4.02 -6.23 -8.30
C GLU A 198 -3.31 -6.10 -6.94
N ASN A 199 -3.83 -6.78 -5.92
CA ASN A 199 -3.32 -6.80 -4.54
C ASN A 199 -3.53 -5.50 -3.73
N LEU A 200 -4.33 -4.56 -4.22
CA LEU A 200 -4.85 -3.45 -3.43
C LEU A 200 -6.33 -3.67 -3.09
N HIS A 201 -6.77 -3.01 -2.02
CA HIS A 201 -8.17 -2.94 -1.61
C HIS A 201 -8.76 -1.60 -2.06
N THR A 202 -10.08 -1.47 -1.92
CA THR A 202 -10.82 -0.24 -2.24
C THR A 202 -10.22 0.98 -1.53
N ILE A 203 -9.79 0.84 -0.27
CA ILE A 203 -9.14 1.90 0.50
C ILE A 203 -7.71 1.51 0.88
N THR A 204 -6.79 2.46 0.69
CA THR A 204 -5.38 2.37 1.11
C THR A 204 -5.02 3.58 1.95
N GLY A 205 -4.44 3.36 3.13
CA GLY A 205 -3.90 4.45 3.94
C GLY A 205 -2.64 5.06 3.29
N TRP A 206 -2.57 6.40 3.22
CA TRP A 206 -1.42 7.11 2.68
C TRP A 206 -0.73 7.94 3.76
N PHE A 207 0.52 7.60 4.07
CA PHE A 207 1.31 8.28 5.10
C PHE A 207 2.25 9.32 4.50
N HIS A 208 2.38 10.47 5.17
CA HIS A 208 3.38 11.51 4.85
C HIS A 208 4.37 11.69 6.02
N PRO A 209 5.19 10.68 6.34
CA PRO A 209 6.15 10.77 7.45
C PRO A 209 7.33 11.68 7.06
N LYS A 210 7.77 12.57 7.96
CA LYS A 210 9.09 13.20 7.82
C LYS A 210 10.17 12.14 8.00
N GLY A 211 10.98 11.89 6.98
CA GLY A 211 11.95 10.80 7.01
C GLY A 211 11.27 9.46 6.71
N ALA A 212 10.70 9.35 5.51
CA ALA A 212 10.05 8.15 5.01
C ALA A 212 10.96 6.90 5.03
N PRO A 213 12.28 6.96 4.74
CA PRO A 213 13.14 5.80 4.89
C PRO A 213 13.13 5.21 6.30
N GLN A 214 13.19 6.07 7.33
CA GLN A 214 13.16 5.65 8.73
C GLN A 214 11.79 5.10 9.13
N PHE A 215 10.71 5.65 8.58
CA PHE A 215 9.36 5.12 8.78
C PHE A 215 9.20 3.73 8.18
N ILE A 216 9.69 3.51 6.95
CA ILE A 216 9.72 2.18 6.32
C ILE A 216 10.48 1.19 7.21
N ASP A 217 11.66 1.58 7.73
CA ASP A 217 12.45 0.72 8.62
C ASP A 217 11.73 0.44 9.95
N PHE A 218 10.94 1.38 10.47
CA PHE A 218 10.05 1.14 11.58
C PHE A 218 8.97 0.12 11.22
N LEU A 219 8.23 0.29 10.11
CA LEU A 219 7.19 -0.66 9.69
C LEU A 219 7.74 -2.07 9.50
N LYS A 220 8.93 -2.22 8.90
CA LYS A 220 9.63 -3.50 8.75
C LYS A 220 9.92 -4.15 10.10
N ARG A 221 10.47 -3.38 11.06
CA ARG A 221 10.83 -3.90 12.40
C ARG A 221 9.64 -4.15 13.30
N ALA A 222 8.63 -3.27 13.28
CA ALA A 222 7.47 -3.30 14.17
C ALA A 222 6.40 -4.28 13.70
N PHE A 223 6.15 -4.33 12.38
CA PHE A 223 4.99 -5.03 11.81
C PHE A 223 5.36 -6.11 10.79
N SER A 224 6.66 -6.44 10.70
CA SER A 224 7.18 -7.40 9.72
C SER A 224 6.80 -7.04 8.28
N ALA A 225 6.72 -5.74 8.00
CA ALA A 225 6.25 -5.21 6.74
C ALA A 225 7.21 -5.54 5.57
N GLU A 226 6.65 -5.72 4.37
CA GLU A 226 7.41 -5.96 3.14
C GLU A 226 7.35 -4.72 2.24
N GLU A 227 8.51 -4.22 1.81
CA GLU A 227 8.58 -3.16 0.79
C GLU A 227 8.31 -3.77 -0.58
N LEU A 228 7.26 -3.32 -1.25
CA LEU A 228 6.86 -3.83 -2.57
C LEU A 228 7.45 -3.00 -3.70
N GLU A 229 7.41 -1.70 -3.50
CA GLU A 229 7.73 -0.70 -4.49
C GLU A 229 8.25 0.53 -3.76
N ARG A 230 9.29 1.17 -4.32
CA ARG A 230 9.88 2.38 -3.79
C ARG A 230 10.50 3.19 -4.92
N TYR A 231 10.22 4.48 -4.90
CA TYR A 231 10.78 5.48 -5.78
C TYR A 231 11.43 6.57 -4.93
N ASP A 232 12.74 6.72 -5.07
CA ASP A 232 13.51 7.70 -4.31
C ASP A 232 13.55 9.08 -4.98
N LEU A 233 13.69 10.10 -4.15
CA LEU A 233 14.06 11.45 -4.55
C LEU A 233 15.60 11.58 -4.65
N PRO A 234 16.13 12.54 -5.42
CA PRO A 234 17.58 12.72 -5.57
C PRO A 234 18.33 13.03 -4.27
N ASP A 235 17.63 13.55 -3.25
CA ASP A 235 18.18 13.88 -1.93
C ASP A 235 18.12 12.71 -0.93
N GLY A 236 17.64 11.54 -1.35
CA GLY A 236 17.50 10.34 -0.53
C GLY A 236 16.16 10.22 0.19
N GLY A 237 15.24 11.17 0.02
CA GLY A 237 13.84 11.03 0.45
C GLY A 237 13.08 10.00 -0.40
N VAL A 238 11.86 9.65 0.02
CA VAL A 238 10.98 8.76 -0.75
C VAL A 238 9.92 9.58 -1.49
N LYS A 239 9.91 9.51 -2.81
CA LYS A 239 8.86 10.12 -3.64
C LYS A 239 7.53 9.37 -3.50
N HIS A 240 7.58 8.04 -3.55
CA HIS A 240 6.44 7.16 -3.35
C HIS A 240 6.92 5.76 -2.98
N ALA A 241 6.24 5.08 -2.06
CA ALA A 241 6.46 3.67 -1.77
C ALA A 241 5.17 2.96 -1.40
N LYS A 242 5.12 1.65 -1.67
CA LYS A 242 4.07 0.75 -1.23
C LYS A 242 4.65 -0.30 -0.30
N ILE A 243 4.09 -0.36 0.91
CA ILE A 243 4.55 -1.23 1.97
C ILE A 243 3.41 -2.17 2.37
N ARG A 244 3.64 -3.48 2.29
CA ARG A 244 2.68 -4.50 2.70
C ARG A 244 2.78 -4.79 4.19
N ILE A 245 1.64 -4.83 4.87
CA ILE A 245 1.48 -5.27 6.26
C ILE A 245 0.35 -6.30 6.26
N GLY A 246 0.68 -7.57 6.51
CA GLY A 246 -0.27 -8.68 6.37
C GLY A 246 -0.86 -8.75 4.96
N ASP A 247 -2.19 -8.69 4.86
CA ASP A 247 -2.94 -8.69 3.61
C ASP A 247 -3.18 -7.30 3.01
N SER A 248 -2.70 -6.24 3.67
CA SER A 248 -2.96 -4.85 3.29
C SER A 248 -1.70 -4.19 2.75
N VAL A 249 -1.88 -3.19 1.89
CA VAL A 249 -0.81 -2.32 1.42
C VAL A 249 -1.10 -0.90 1.92
N VAL A 250 -0.08 -0.21 2.39
CA VAL A 250 -0.12 1.22 2.67
C VAL A 250 0.80 1.96 1.71
N ALA A 251 0.37 3.14 1.29
CA ALA A 251 1.18 4.04 0.49
C ALA A 251 1.89 5.05 1.39
N LEU A 252 3.04 5.54 0.95
CA LEU A 252 3.71 6.65 1.64
C LEU A 252 4.56 7.49 0.69
N SER A 253 4.79 8.74 1.09
CA SER A 253 5.68 9.69 0.42
C SER A 253 6.25 10.67 1.43
N GLU A 254 7.37 11.32 1.12
CA GLU A 254 7.83 12.47 1.91
C GLU A 254 6.80 13.61 1.84
N PRO A 255 6.62 14.35 2.95
CA PRO A 255 5.90 15.62 2.93
C PRO A 255 6.54 16.58 1.93
N HIS A 256 5.72 17.17 1.08
CA HIS A 256 6.14 18.18 0.11
C HIS A 256 4.97 19.12 -0.19
N ASP A 257 5.27 20.38 -0.50
CA ASP A 257 4.29 21.39 -0.89
C ASP A 257 3.05 21.39 0.03
N ASP A 258 1.88 21.03 -0.51
CA ASP A 258 0.59 20.99 0.20
C ASP A 258 0.36 19.70 1.02
N TRP A 259 1.19 18.67 0.81
CA TRP A 259 1.14 17.40 1.54
C TRP A 259 1.97 17.49 2.82
N LYS A 260 1.32 17.92 3.91
CA LYS A 260 1.93 18.01 5.24
C LYS A 260 1.92 16.66 5.95
N PRO A 261 2.77 16.47 6.98
CA PRO A 261 2.65 15.31 7.84
C PRO A 261 1.25 15.23 8.45
N MET A 262 0.61 14.09 8.26
CA MET A 262 -0.77 13.85 8.68
C MET A 262 -0.82 12.48 9.39
N PRO A 263 -0.48 12.43 10.69
CA PRO A 263 -0.45 11.17 11.43
C PRO A 263 -1.85 10.56 11.51
N MET A 264 -1.94 9.25 11.35
CA MET A 264 -3.20 8.52 11.27
C MET A 264 -3.43 7.66 12.52
N MET A 265 -4.70 7.43 12.85
CA MET A 265 -5.08 6.33 13.74
C MET A 265 -5.47 5.11 12.90
N VAL A 266 -4.86 3.97 13.21
CA VAL A 266 -5.00 2.72 12.46
C VAL A 266 -5.42 1.62 13.42
N TYR A 267 -6.36 0.79 12.97
CA TYR A 267 -6.71 -0.46 13.62
C TYR A 267 -6.11 -1.64 12.86
N LEU A 268 -5.35 -2.48 13.57
CA LEU A 268 -4.62 -3.62 13.04
C LEU A 268 -5.23 -4.94 13.52
N TYR A 269 -5.81 -5.73 12.64
CA TYR A 269 -6.15 -7.12 12.98
C TYR A 269 -4.93 -8.02 12.79
N VAL A 270 -4.49 -8.66 13.87
CA VAL A 270 -3.27 -9.47 13.90
C VAL A 270 -3.49 -10.83 14.58
N PRO A 271 -2.70 -11.86 14.22
CA PRO A 271 -2.82 -13.18 14.83
C PRO A 271 -2.51 -13.21 16.34
N ASN A 272 -1.67 -12.29 16.81
CA ASN A 272 -1.23 -12.21 18.19
C ASN A 272 -0.87 -10.76 18.58
N VAL A 273 -1.74 -10.13 19.36
CA VAL A 273 -1.54 -8.76 19.87
C VAL A 273 -0.35 -8.64 20.80
N ASP A 274 -0.14 -9.57 21.73
CA ASP A 274 0.96 -9.48 22.70
C ASP A 274 2.32 -9.49 22.00
N GLU A 275 2.50 -10.37 21.01
CA GLU A 275 3.73 -10.47 20.24
C GLU A 275 3.99 -9.19 19.43
N LEU A 276 3.00 -8.71 18.67
CA LEU A 276 3.14 -7.50 17.86
C LEU A 276 3.38 -6.26 18.72
N TYR A 277 2.66 -6.15 19.84
CA TYR A 277 2.82 -5.06 20.79
C TYR A 277 4.26 -5.00 21.31
N GLN A 278 4.79 -6.12 21.79
CA GLN A 278 6.18 -6.19 22.26
C GLN A 278 7.20 -5.94 21.13
N GLN A 279 6.91 -6.38 19.90
CA GLN A 279 7.74 -6.10 18.73
C GLN A 279 7.76 -4.61 18.39
N ALA A 280 6.61 -3.94 18.42
CA ALA A 280 6.50 -2.50 18.18
C ALA A 280 7.25 -1.68 19.25
N LEU A 281 7.15 -2.07 20.53
CA LEU A 281 7.93 -1.43 21.60
C LEU A 281 9.43 -1.56 21.38
N ARG A 282 9.92 -2.76 21.03
CA ARG A 282 11.34 -2.98 20.65
C ARG A 282 11.75 -2.17 19.41
N ALA A 283 10.80 -1.86 18.53
CA ALA A 283 11.05 -1.04 17.36
C ALA A 283 11.12 0.47 17.66
N GLY A 284 10.80 0.90 18.89
CA GLY A 284 10.86 2.29 19.34
C GLY A 284 9.50 2.95 19.58
N ALA A 285 8.40 2.20 19.45
CA ALA A 285 7.07 2.73 19.76
C ALA A 285 6.88 2.94 21.27
N LYS A 286 5.96 3.86 21.61
CA LYS A 286 5.52 4.11 22.99
C LYS A 286 4.20 3.37 23.24
N SER A 287 4.06 2.80 24.43
CA SER A 287 2.78 2.23 24.87
C SER A 287 1.73 3.34 25.05
N LEU A 288 0.53 3.10 24.50
CA LEU A 288 -0.68 3.85 24.83
C LEU A 288 -1.59 3.03 25.74
N SER A 289 -1.74 1.74 25.46
CA SER A 289 -2.48 0.78 26.27
C SER A 289 -1.89 -0.62 26.14
N GLU A 290 -1.67 -1.28 27.28
CA GLU A 290 -1.13 -2.64 27.32
C GLU A 290 -2.17 -3.69 26.84
N PRO A 291 -1.71 -4.83 26.28
CA PRO A 291 -2.58 -5.92 25.86
C PRO A 291 -3.57 -6.38 26.93
N LYS A 292 -4.87 -6.23 26.64
CA LYS A 292 -5.95 -6.64 27.53
C LYS A 292 -7.13 -7.20 26.74
N ASP A 293 -7.82 -8.16 27.35
CA ASP A 293 -9.09 -8.66 26.85
C ASP A 293 -10.17 -7.60 27.06
N GLN A 294 -10.95 -7.36 26.01
CA GLN A 294 -11.96 -6.32 25.97
C GLN A 294 -13.36 -6.93 26.02
N VAL A 295 -14.30 -6.15 26.54
CA VAL A 295 -15.71 -6.56 26.66
C VAL A 295 -16.37 -6.83 25.31
N TYR A 296 -15.85 -6.26 24.23
CA TYR A 296 -16.32 -6.44 22.85
C TYR A 296 -15.69 -7.64 22.12
N GLY A 297 -14.96 -8.52 22.83
CA GLY A 297 -14.55 -9.81 22.31
C GLY A 297 -13.18 -9.85 21.61
N ASP A 298 -12.44 -8.74 21.62
CA ASP A 298 -11.04 -8.71 21.18
C ASP A 298 -10.08 -8.66 22.35
N ARG A 299 -8.90 -9.24 22.18
CA ARG A 299 -7.72 -8.84 22.93
C ARG A 299 -7.08 -7.69 22.17
N SER A 300 -6.89 -6.53 22.82
CA SER A 300 -6.38 -5.34 22.15
C SER A 300 -5.31 -4.60 22.92
N ALA A 301 -4.48 -3.86 22.19
CA ALA A 301 -3.43 -2.99 22.71
C ALA A 301 -3.29 -1.75 21.81
N GLY A 302 -2.62 -0.72 22.30
CA GLY A 302 -2.38 0.52 21.56
C GLY A 302 -0.94 0.99 21.71
N ILE A 303 -0.32 1.41 20.61
CA ILE A 303 1.00 2.04 20.59
C ILE A 303 0.99 3.33 19.77
N GLN A 304 1.93 4.21 20.05
CA GLN A 304 2.23 5.39 19.23
C GLN A 304 3.66 5.30 18.69
N ASP A 305 3.84 5.54 17.40
CA ASP A 305 5.17 5.61 16.79
C ASP A 305 5.81 7.01 16.93
N GLU A 306 7.04 7.17 16.44
CA GLU A 306 7.79 8.44 16.52
C GLU A 306 7.18 9.55 15.64
N TRP A 307 6.43 9.19 14.61
CA TRP A 307 5.74 10.13 13.70
C TRP A 307 4.37 10.57 14.22
N GLY A 308 3.94 10.02 15.36
CA GLY A 308 2.69 10.36 16.03
C GLY A 308 1.49 9.52 15.58
N ASN A 309 1.67 8.54 14.68
CA ASN A 309 0.59 7.64 14.30
C ASN A 309 0.22 6.75 15.49
N MET A 310 -1.06 6.44 15.61
CA MET A 310 -1.58 5.59 16.67
C MET A 310 -2.03 4.27 16.08
N TRP A 311 -1.43 3.19 16.55
CA TRP A 311 -1.71 1.83 16.06
C TRP A 311 -2.39 1.06 17.17
N TYR A 312 -3.70 0.88 17.03
CA TYR A 312 -4.47 -0.05 17.85
C TYR A 312 -4.43 -1.40 17.16
N MET A 313 -4.19 -2.45 17.92
CA MET A 313 -4.06 -3.80 17.39
C MET A 313 -4.98 -4.74 18.15
N ALA A 314 -5.55 -5.70 17.44
CA ALA A 314 -6.55 -6.61 17.96
C ALA A 314 -6.39 -8.04 17.44
N THR A 315 -6.62 -9.00 18.33
CA THR A 315 -6.81 -10.41 18.01
C THR A 315 -8.18 -10.82 18.54
N PRO A 316 -9.10 -11.30 17.68
CA PRO A 316 -10.38 -11.81 18.14
C PRO A 316 -10.18 -12.96 19.12
N LEU A 317 -10.85 -12.90 20.27
CA LEU A 317 -10.76 -13.96 21.31
C LEU A 317 -11.60 -15.20 20.98
N GLY A 318 -12.44 -15.13 19.93
CA GLY A 318 -13.28 -16.25 19.50
C GLY A 318 -14.51 -16.49 20.39
N GLY A 319 -15.24 -15.43 20.77
CA GLY A 319 -16.60 -15.54 21.33
C GLY A 319 -17.65 -15.78 20.23
N PRO A 320 -18.80 -16.43 20.52
CA PRO A 320 -19.79 -16.75 19.50
C PRO A 320 -20.34 -15.50 18.84
N SER A 321 -20.57 -15.58 17.53
CA SER A 321 -21.53 -14.71 16.85
C SER A 321 -22.91 -15.00 17.44
N GLU A 322 -23.30 -14.30 18.49
CA GLU A 322 -24.71 -14.07 18.76
C GLU A 322 -25.05 -12.70 18.19
N SER A 323 -25.57 -12.74 16.97
CA SER A 323 -26.57 -11.78 16.53
C SER A 323 -27.56 -11.56 17.66
N THR A 324 -27.37 -10.51 18.45
CA THR A 324 -28.45 -10.01 19.30
C THR A 324 -29.34 -9.21 18.38
N VAL A 325 -30.23 -9.93 17.70
CA VAL A 325 -31.48 -9.37 17.22
C VAL A 325 -32.15 -8.75 18.44
N ARG A 326 -32.18 -7.42 18.49
CA ARG A 326 -33.25 -6.65 19.12
C ARG A 326 -33.51 -5.40 18.29
#